data_AF-A0A7V5X4X2-F1
#
_entry.id   AF-A0A7V5X4X2-F1
#
_cell.length_a   1.000
_cell.length_b   1.000
_cell.length_c   1.000
_cell.angle_alpha   90.00
_cell.angle_beta   90.00
_cell.angle_gamma   90.00
#
_symmetry.space_group_name_H-M   'P 1'
#
loop_
_entity.id
_entity.type
_entity.pdbx_description
1 polymer ?
#
loop_
_entity_poly.entity_id
_entity_poly.type
_entity_poly.pdbx_seq_one_letter_code
_entity_poly.pdbx_strand_id
1 'polypeptide(L)'
;MQSDNAVTRNSSFTDILIMVLVLGTLWGFSEVVLSDAIKILGIPYRAGILTGIGMGIMGIALGYGRKVLPLIAIALVTMAAKQLVVPVLQCSVLCKANSCAAVLLQGGALCGAAAIAGQKLHNLKSARLVTPVSAALLAAGAFYFIGMRLAPCPYLLSFNHPGGLLSFFGAEGLSWAVFSGILFPAGYKLGSVLKNTVPAIKTTRPAAYYITAASVLACCYTAITISIMKSGI
;
A
#
# COMPACT_ATOMS: atom_id res chain seq x y z
N MET A 1 10.17 1.41 -43.46
CA MET A 1 9.70 0.68 -42.26
C MET A 1 10.74 0.85 -41.19
N GLN A 2 10.42 1.68 -40.20
CA GLN A 2 11.34 2.16 -39.17
C GLN A 2 11.40 1.13 -38.05
N SER A 3 12.62 0.73 -37.69
CA SER A 3 12.91 -0.24 -36.64
C SER A 3 12.42 0.26 -35.29
N ASP A 4 11.33 -0.33 -34.78
CA ASP A 4 10.95 -0.25 -33.38
C ASP A 4 11.93 -1.08 -32.55
N ASN A 5 13.13 -0.52 -32.37
CA ASN A 5 14.04 -0.98 -31.33
C ASN A 5 13.38 -0.67 -29.98
N ALA A 6 12.59 -1.63 -29.50
CA ALA A 6 12.14 -1.71 -28.13
C ALA A 6 13.37 -1.81 -27.23
N VAL A 7 13.94 -0.66 -26.85
CA VAL A 7 14.90 -0.56 -25.76
C VAL A 7 14.15 -0.98 -24.50
N THR A 8 14.17 -2.28 -24.21
CA THR A 8 13.88 -2.84 -22.89
C THR A 8 14.96 -2.32 -21.94
N ARG A 9 14.80 -1.06 -21.52
CA ARG A 9 15.68 -0.40 -20.57
C ARG A 9 15.47 -1.11 -19.24
N ASN A 10 16.38 -2.02 -18.90
CA ASN A 10 16.40 -2.65 -17.59
C ASN A 10 16.45 -1.54 -16.55
N SER A 11 15.37 -1.39 -15.79
CA SER A 11 15.32 -0.52 -14.61
C SER A 11 16.49 -0.91 -13.69
N SER A 12 17.39 0.03 -13.40
CA SER A 12 18.51 -0.25 -12.48
C SER A 12 17.95 -0.71 -11.14
N PHE A 13 18.67 -1.59 -10.45
CA PHE A 13 18.32 -2.03 -9.10
C PHE A 13 18.08 -0.84 -8.16
N THR A 14 18.90 0.21 -8.29
CA THR A 14 18.75 1.48 -7.56
C THR A 14 17.40 2.15 -7.79
N ASP A 15 16.86 2.09 -9.02
CA ASP A 15 15.57 2.73 -9.34
C ASP A 15 14.41 1.97 -8.70
N ILE A 16 14.49 0.64 -8.66
CA ILE A 16 13.50 -0.20 -7.98
C ILE A 16 13.56 0.10 -6.47
N LEU A 17 14.76 0.20 -5.90
CA LEU A 17 14.94 0.47 -4.47
C LEU A 17 14.38 1.84 -4.08
N ILE A 18 14.69 2.89 -4.86
CA ILE A 18 14.14 4.24 -4.63
C ILE A 18 12.62 4.24 -4.76
N MET A 19 12.08 3.60 -5.79
CA MET A 19 10.63 3.49 -5.97
C MET A 19 9.98 2.78 -4.77
N VAL A 20 10.55 1.67 -4.31
CA VAL A 20 10.05 0.91 -3.15
C VAL A 20 10.08 1.77 -1.89
N LEU A 21 11.19 2.48 -1.63
CA LEU A 21 11.30 3.36 -0.47
C LEU A 21 10.28 4.49 -0.53
N VAL A 22 10.20 5.21 -1.64
CA VAL A 22 9.28 6.37 -1.79
C VAL A 22 7.83 5.92 -1.67
N LEU A 23 7.42 4.90 -2.41
CA LEU A 23 6.03 4.43 -2.40
C LEU A 23 5.67 3.77 -1.06
N GLY A 24 6.56 2.97 -0.47
CA GLY A 24 6.35 2.36 0.84
C GLY A 24 6.24 3.39 1.95
N THR A 25 7.07 4.44 1.94
CA THR A 25 6.99 5.54 2.90
C THR A 25 5.74 6.40 2.69
N LEU A 26 5.31 6.67 1.45
CA LEU A 26 4.05 7.38 1.18
C LEU A 26 2.84 6.61 1.69
N TRP A 27 2.82 5.28 1.52
CA TRP A 27 1.77 4.46 2.10
C TRP A 27 1.85 4.48 3.64
N GLY A 28 3.05 4.35 4.21
CA GLY A 28 3.26 4.45 5.67
C GLY A 28 2.78 5.79 6.24
N PHE A 29 3.03 6.89 5.53
CA PHE A 29 2.53 8.21 5.86
C PHE A 29 1.00 8.26 5.88
N SER A 30 0.34 7.72 4.84
CA SER A 30 -1.13 7.67 4.82
C SER A 30 -1.70 6.82 5.97
N GLU A 31 -1.04 5.70 6.28
CA GLU A 31 -1.44 4.78 7.35
C GLU A 31 -1.35 5.36 8.76
N VAL A 32 -0.50 6.37 8.98
CA VAL A 32 -0.32 7.03 10.27
C VAL A 32 -1.02 8.38 10.28
N VAL A 33 -0.60 9.31 9.42
CA VAL A 33 -1.02 10.71 9.44
C VAL A 33 -2.45 10.87 8.95
N LEU A 34 -2.75 10.34 7.76
CA LEU A 34 -4.10 10.44 7.19
C LEU A 34 -5.11 9.64 8.01
N SER A 35 -4.66 8.52 8.56
CA SER A 35 -5.42 7.69 9.50
C SER A 35 -5.93 8.49 10.69
N ASP A 36 -5.07 9.28 11.34
CA ASP A 36 -5.47 10.15 12.46
C ASP A 36 -6.37 11.29 12.00
N ALA A 37 -6.09 11.89 10.84
CA ALA A 37 -6.94 12.94 10.27
C ALA A 37 -8.37 12.45 9.98
N ILE A 38 -8.52 11.28 9.35
CA ILE A 38 -9.83 10.66 9.07
C ILE A 38 -10.58 10.37 10.38
N LYS A 39 -9.87 9.91 11.42
CA LYS A 39 -10.44 9.67 12.74
C LYS A 39 -11.01 10.96 13.35
N ILE A 40 -10.26 12.06 13.29
CA ILE A 40 -10.70 13.37 13.82
C ILE A 40 -11.92 13.88 13.06
N LEU A 41 -11.98 13.66 11.75
CA LEU A 41 -13.12 14.05 10.91
C LEU A 41 -14.36 13.16 11.10
N GLY A 42 -14.28 12.08 11.88
CA GLY A 42 -15.39 11.16 12.12
C GLY A 42 -15.85 10.42 10.86
N ILE A 43 -15.00 10.33 9.83
CA ILE A 43 -15.37 9.70 8.55
C ILE A 43 -15.45 8.18 8.74
N PRO A 44 -16.59 7.55 8.41
CA PRO A 44 -16.72 6.09 8.47
C PRO A 44 -15.84 5.42 7.41
N TYR A 45 -15.57 4.12 7.56
CA TYR A 45 -14.77 3.32 6.61
C TYR A 45 -13.28 3.75 6.49
N ARG A 46 -12.70 4.29 7.57
CA ARG A 46 -11.27 4.64 7.65
C ARG A 46 -10.36 3.54 7.10
N ALA A 47 -10.56 2.30 7.53
CA ALA A 47 -9.72 1.18 7.10
C ALA A 47 -9.89 0.87 5.60
N GLY A 48 -11.10 1.01 5.05
CA GLY A 48 -11.36 0.89 3.61
C GLY A 48 -10.63 1.95 2.79
N ILE A 49 -10.70 3.23 3.21
CA ILE A 49 -10.02 4.33 2.53
C ILE A 49 -8.50 4.10 2.50
N LEU A 50 -7.91 3.78 3.66
CA LEU A 50 -6.47 3.54 3.79
C LEU A 50 -6.01 2.33 2.98
N THR A 51 -6.78 1.23 3.01
CA THR A 51 -6.54 0.05 2.18
C THR A 51 -6.56 0.41 0.70
N GLY A 52 -7.56 1.19 0.27
CA GLY A 52 -7.64 1.66 -1.11
C GLY A 52 -6.45 2.52 -1.52
N ILE A 53 -5.96 3.41 -0.63
CA ILE A 53 -4.76 4.22 -0.89
C ILE A 53 -3.53 3.31 -1.04
N GLY A 54 -3.36 2.33 -0.16
CA GLY A 54 -2.30 1.32 -0.26
C GLY A 54 -2.34 0.58 -1.60
N MET A 55 -3.52 0.11 -1.99
CA MET A 55 -3.74 -0.55 -3.29
C MET A 55 -3.48 0.40 -4.47
N GLY A 56 -3.86 1.68 -4.36
CA GLY A 56 -3.53 2.72 -5.34
C GLY A 56 -2.02 2.89 -5.52
N ILE A 57 -1.27 3.00 -4.42
CA ILE A 57 0.19 3.12 -4.40
C ILE A 57 0.85 1.88 -5.02
N MET A 58 0.39 0.69 -4.67
CA MET A 58 0.85 -0.55 -5.30
C MET A 58 0.46 -0.64 -6.78
N GLY A 59 -0.69 -0.09 -7.15
CA GLY A 59 -1.09 0.12 -8.54
C GLY A 59 -0.07 0.96 -9.30
N ILE A 60 0.40 2.08 -8.72
CA ILE A 60 1.48 2.92 -9.31
C ILE A 60 2.72 2.08 -9.57
N ALA A 61 3.17 1.28 -8.60
CA ALA A 61 4.35 0.43 -8.75
C ALA A 61 4.20 -0.59 -9.91
N LEU A 62 3.03 -1.24 -10.01
CA LEU A 62 2.74 -2.17 -11.10
C LEU A 62 2.63 -1.48 -12.46
N GLY A 63 2.00 -0.31 -12.53
CA GLY A 63 1.91 0.48 -13.75
C GLY A 63 3.27 0.96 -14.24
N TYR A 64 4.16 1.30 -13.31
CA TYR A 64 5.52 1.77 -13.59
C TYR A 64 6.45 0.65 -14.05
N GLY A 65 6.60 -0.40 -13.24
CA GLY A 65 7.63 -1.43 -13.44
C GLY A 65 7.13 -2.74 -14.04
N ARG A 66 5.81 -3.01 -14.01
CA ARG A 66 5.18 -4.31 -14.33
C ARG A 66 5.75 -5.52 -13.56
N LYS A 67 6.53 -5.27 -12.51
CA LYS A 67 7.10 -6.30 -11.64
C LYS A 67 6.23 -6.41 -10.39
N VAL A 68 5.85 -7.63 -10.03
CA VAL A 68 5.00 -7.91 -8.86
C VAL A 68 5.80 -7.94 -7.55
N LEU A 69 7.06 -8.39 -7.59
CA LEU A 69 7.89 -8.56 -6.40
C LEU A 69 8.11 -7.27 -5.57
N PRO A 70 8.27 -6.07 -6.18
CA PRO A 70 8.36 -4.82 -5.44
C PRO A 70 7.16 -4.52 -4.53
N LEU A 71 5.99 -5.12 -4.76
CA LEU A 71 4.81 -4.88 -3.93
C LEU A 71 5.00 -5.37 -2.48
N ILE A 72 5.65 -6.52 -2.31
CA ILE A 72 5.96 -7.04 -0.97
C ILE A 72 6.97 -6.11 -0.29
N ALA A 73 7.98 -5.64 -1.02
CA ALA A 73 8.98 -4.73 -0.48
C ALA A 73 8.36 -3.37 -0.07
N ILE A 74 7.41 -2.86 -0.86
CA ILE A 74 6.62 -1.66 -0.51
C ILE A 74 5.88 -1.88 0.80
N ALA A 75 5.17 -3.01 0.97
CA ALA A 75 4.46 -3.33 2.20
C ALA A 75 5.40 -3.46 3.42
N LEU A 76 6.61 -4.01 3.24
CA LEU A 76 7.62 -4.08 4.29
C LEU A 76 8.12 -2.69 4.73
N VAL A 77 8.36 -1.78 3.79
CA VAL A 77 8.73 -0.39 4.10
C VAL A 77 7.58 0.32 4.81
N THR A 78 6.34 0.13 4.37
CA THR A 78 5.14 0.66 5.03
C THR A 78 5.01 0.14 6.46
N MET A 79 5.24 -1.16 6.68
CA MET A 79 5.27 -1.77 8.01
C MET A 79 6.35 -1.13 8.88
N ALA A 80 7.58 -0.98 8.37
CA ALA A 80 8.68 -0.35 9.10
C ALA A 80 8.35 1.10 9.48
N ALA A 81 7.73 1.87 8.58
CA ALA A 81 7.28 3.22 8.85
C ALA A 81 6.20 3.26 9.95
N LYS A 82 5.25 2.32 9.96
CA LYS A 82 4.25 2.20 11.04
C LYS A 82 4.86 1.78 12.38
N GLN A 83 5.94 0.99 12.35
CA GLN A 83 6.66 0.56 13.55
C GLN A 83 7.49 1.67 14.20
N LEU A 84 7.62 2.85 13.59
CA LEU A 84 8.24 4.02 14.25
C LEU A 84 7.53 4.43 15.54
N VAL A 85 6.26 4.03 15.73
CA VAL A 85 5.56 4.27 16.99
C VAL A 85 6.23 3.58 18.18
N VAL A 86 6.91 2.46 17.97
CA VAL A 86 7.58 1.67 19.02
C VAL A 86 8.71 2.48 19.67
N PRO A 87 9.73 2.95 18.92
CA PRO A 87 10.78 3.75 19.52
C PRO A 87 10.32 5.15 19.95
N VAL A 88 9.32 5.76 19.28
CA VAL A 88 8.85 7.11 19.64
C VAL A 88 8.04 7.11 20.94
N LEU A 89 7.15 6.13 21.14
CA LEU A 89 6.29 6.04 22.33
C LEU A 89 6.78 4.99 23.36
N GLN A 90 7.91 4.34 23.12
CA GLN A 90 8.48 3.29 23.99
C GLN A 90 7.48 2.14 24.26
N CYS A 91 6.64 1.80 23.28
CA CYS A 91 5.64 0.74 23.40
C CYS A 91 6.11 -0.59 22.79
N SER A 92 5.45 -1.70 23.12
CA SER A 92 5.80 -3.02 22.55
C SER A 92 5.49 -3.09 21.05
N VAL A 93 6.28 -3.85 20.29
CA VAL A 93 6.03 -4.16 18.87
C VAL A 93 4.65 -4.78 18.64
N LEU A 94 4.11 -5.45 19.67
CA LEU A 94 2.76 -6.03 19.65
C LEU A 94 1.65 -4.96 19.55
N CYS A 95 1.89 -3.72 19.99
CA CYS A 95 0.90 -2.64 19.97
C CYS A 95 0.40 -2.30 18.55
N LYS A 96 1.20 -2.60 17.50
CA LYS A 96 0.80 -2.42 16.10
C LYS A 96 0.80 -3.73 15.29
N ALA A 97 0.91 -4.89 15.93
CA ALA A 97 1.02 -6.17 15.24
C ALA A 97 -0.14 -6.41 14.26
N ASN A 98 -1.40 -6.20 14.68
CA ASN A 98 -2.55 -6.36 13.78
C ASN A 98 -2.50 -5.43 12.58
N SER A 99 -2.19 -4.14 12.80
CA SER A 99 -2.17 -3.17 11.70
C SER A 99 -1.02 -3.47 10.71
N CYS A 100 0.11 -3.97 11.21
CA CYS A 100 1.23 -4.43 10.37
C CYS A 100 0.87 -5.71 9.59
N ALA A 101 0.20 -6.66 10.25
CA ALA A 101 -0.29 -7.87 9.59
C ALA A 101 -1.28 -7.53 8.47
N ALA A 102 -2.19 -6.57 8.67
CA ALA A 102 -3.11 -6.11 7.64
C ALA A 102 -2.36 -5.57 6.41
N VAL A 103 -1.37 -4.70 6.60
CA VAL A 103 -0.54 -4.14 5.51
C VAL A 103 0.19 -5.24 4.74
N LEU A 104 0.83 -6.18 5.46
CA LEU A 104 1.52 -7.31 4.83
C LEU A 104 0.57 -8.23 4.06
N LEU A 105 -0.61 -8.52 4.62
CA LEU A 105 -1.61 -9.34 3.96
C LEU A 105 -2.15 -8.66 2.70
N GLN A 106 -2.36 -7.34 2.71
CA GLN A 106 -2.77 -6.59 1.53
C GLN A 106 -1.69 -6.63 0.44
N GLY A 107 -0.44 -6.36 0.80
CA GLY A 107 0.68 -6.41 -0.14
C GLY A 107 0.92 -7.81 -0.71
N GLY A 108 0.87 -8.83 0.14
CA GLY A 108 1.02 -10.24 -0.25
C GLY A 108 -0.14 -10.74 -1.12
N ALA A 109 -1.39 -10.46 -0.71
CA ALA A 109 -2.57 -10.84 -1.48
C ALA A 109 -2.58 -10.18 -2.86
N LEU A 110 -2.26 -8.88 -2.94
CA LEU A 110 -2.19 -8.19 -4.22
C LEU A 110 -1.03 -8.70 -5.08
N CYS A 111 0.14 -8.95 -4.49
CA CYS A 111 1.26 -9.55 -5.19
C CYS A 111 0.88 -10.91 -5.81
N GLY A 112 0.24 -11.79 -5.03
CA GLY A 112 -0.25 -13.08 -5.50
C GLY A 112 -1.32 -12.95 -6.59
N ALA A 113 -2.34 -12.11 -6.37
CA ALA A 113 -3.41 -11.89 -7.34
C ALA A 113 -2.88 -11.29 -8.65
N ALA A 114 -1.94 -10.34 -8.57
CA ALA A 114 -1.30 -9.74 -9.74
C ALA A 114 -0.39 -10.75 -10.47
N ALA A 115 0.33 -11.60 -9.75
CA ALA A 115 1.14 -12.67 -10.34
C ALA A 115 0.27 -13.67 -11.12
N ILE A 116 -0.87 -14.07 -10.55
CA ILE A 116 -1.85 -14.97 -11.21
C ILE A 116 -2.49 -14.28 -12.42
N ALA A 117 -2.87 -13.00 -12.29
CA ALA A 117 -3.47 -12.26 -13.40
C ALA A 117 -2.47 -12.07 -14.56
N GLY A 118 -1.18 -11.93 -14.26
CA GLY A 118 -0.10 -11.85 -15.23
C GLY A 118 -0.35 -10.79 -16.31
N GLN A 119 -0.22 -11.18 -17.58
CA GLN A 119 -0.43 -10.27 -18.71
C GLN A 119 -1.87 -9.76 -18.84
N LYS A 120 -2.86 -10.47 -18.30
CA LYS A 120 -4.27 -10.02 -18.36
C LYS A 120 -4.44 -8.70 -17.62
N LEU A 121 -3.69 -8.47 -16.54
CA LEU A 121 -3.69 -7.20 -15.80
C LEU A 121 -3.26 -6.01 -16.67
N HIS A 122 -2.36 -6.24 -17.61
CA HIS A 122 -1.86 -5.22 -18.52
C HIS A 122 -2.81 -4.99 -19.70
N ASN A 123 -3.46 -6.04 -20.20
CA ASN A 123 -4.26 -5.97 -21.44
C ASN A 123 -5.74 -5.67 -21.18
N LEU A 124 -6.29 -6.09 -20.04
CA LEU A 124 -7.72 -6.00 -19.75
C LEU A 124 -8.00 -4.98 -18.65
N LYS A 125 -8.90 -4.03 -18.93
CA LYS A 125 -9.38 -3.07 -17.91
C LYS A 125 -10.11 -3.79 -16.77
N SER A 126 -10.86 -4.85 -17.07
CA SER A 126 -11.56 -5.66 -16.07
C SER A 126 -10.60 -6.35 -15.11
N ALA A 127 -9.46 -6.87 -15.60
CA ALA A 127 -8.45 -7.46 -14.72
C ALA A 127 -7.89 -6.44 -13.73
N ARG A 128 -7.71 -5.17 -14.13
CA ARG A 128 -7.27 -4.09 -13.23
C ARG A 128 -8.30 -3.75 -12.15
N LEU A 129 -9.58 -4.07 -12.36
CA LEU A 129 -10.63 -3.90 -11.36
C LEU A 129 -10.73 -5.13 -10.45
N VAL A 130 -10.77 -6.32 -11.05
CA VAL A 130 -11.02 -7.58 -10.33
C VAL A 130 -9.83 -7.99 -9.45
N THR A 131 -8.59 -7.80 -9.94
CA THR A 131 -7.38 -8.15 -9.18
C THR A 131 -7.31 -7.46 -7.81
N PRO A 132 -7.40 -6.12 -7.68
CA PRO A 132 -7.34 -5.47 -6.38
C PRO A 132 -8.56 -5.77 -5.49
N VAL A 133 -9.75 -5.93 -6.08
CA VAL A 133 -10.97 -6.33 -5.34
C VAL A 133 -10.79 -7.72 -4.70
N SER A 134 -10.35 -8.70 -5.49
CA SER A 134 -10.10 -10.06 -5.02
C SER A 134 -8.98 -10.11 -3.97
N ALA A 135 -7.90 -9.34 -4.17
CA ALA A 135 -6.82 -9.22 -3.21
C ALA A 135 -7.28 -8.61 -1.88
N ALA A 136 -8.12 -7.56 -1.92
CA ALA A 136 -8.66 -6.93 -0.73
C ALA A 136 -9.56 -7.88 0.08
N LEU A 137 -10.44 -8.64 -0.60
CA LEU A 137 -11.29 -9.63 0.05
C LEU A 137 -10.48 -10.79 0.63
N LEU A 138 -9.48 -11.29 -0.10
CA LEU A 138 -8.57 -12.32 0.38
C LEU A 138 -7.79 -11.83 1.61
N ALA A 139 -7.25 -10.61 1.57
CA ALA A 139 -6.55 -9.99 2.69
C ALA A 139 -7.47 -9.80 3.90
N ALA A 140 -8.72 -9.37 3.71
CA ALA A 140 -9.70 -9.24 4.79
C ALA A 140 -10.02 -10.59 5.44
N GLY A 141 -10.26 -11.63 4.64
CA GLY A 141 -10.50 -12.98 5.14
C GLY A 141 -9.30 -13.53 5.92
N ALA A 142 -8.08 -13.40 5.37
CA ALA A 142 -6.86 -13.81 6.05
C ALA A 142 -6.64 -13.00 7.34
N PHE A 143 -6.90 -11.69 7.31
CA PHE A 143 -6.73 -10.81 8.46
C PHE A 143 -7.70 -11.14 9.59
N TYR A 144 -8.94 -11.52 9.29
CA TYR A 144 -9.90 -12.00 10.29
C TYR A 144 -9.31 -13.17 11.10
N PHE A 145 -8.83 -14.21 10.42
CA PHE A 145 -8.29 -15.39 11.11
C PHE A 145 -6.94 -15.13 11.80
N ILE A 146 -6.04 -14.43 11.13
CA ILE A 146 -4.69 -14.16 11.66
C ILE A 146 -4.76 -13.15 12.80
N GLY A 147 -5.50 -12.05 12.63
CA GLY A 147 -5.61 -10.97 13.61
C GLY A 147 -6.24 -11.42 14.93
N MET A 148 -7.20 -12.37 14.88
CA MET A 148 -7.78 -12.95 16.10
C MET A 148 -6.76 -13.76 16.92
N ARG A 149 -5.69 -14.25 16.30
CA ARG A 149 -4.65 -15.06 16.96
C ARG A 149 -3.40 -14.25 17.31
N LEU A 150 -3.04 -13.27 16.48
CA LEU A 150 -1.76 -12.57 16.59
C LEU A 150 -1.76 -11.51 17.70
N ALA A 151 -2.78 -10.64 17.73
CA ALA A 151 -2.92 -9.60 18.76
C ALA A 151 -4.41 -9.22 18.89
N PRO A 152 -5.27 -10.08 19.46
CA PRO A 152 -6.71 -9.85 19.48
C PRO A 152 -7.05 -8.52 20.14
N CYS A 153 -7.81 -7.67 19.43
CA CYS A 153 -8.31 -6.42 19.96
C CYS A 153 -9.83 -6.51 20.18
N PRO A 154 -10.42 -5.72 21.09
CA PRO A 154 -11.86 -5.78 21.38
C PRO A 154 -12.75 -5.63 20.13
N TYR A 155 -12.33 -4.78 19.19
CA TYR A 155 -13.05 -4.59 17.93
C TYR A 155 -13.02 -5.83 17.03
N LEU A 156 -11.89 -6.55 16.93
CA LEU A 156 -11.85 -7.76 16.11
C LEU A 156 -12.55 -8.93 16.80
N LEU A 157 -12.45 -9.00 18.13
CA LEU A 157 -13.12 -10.02 18.95
C LEU A 157 -14.64 -9.87 18.97
N SER A 158 -15.19 -8.68 18.70
CA SER A 158 -16.65 -8.51 18.60
C SER A 158 -17.25 -9.33 17.44
N PHE A 159 -16.44 -9.70 16.46
CA PHE A 159 -16.81 -10.61 15.36
C PHE A 159 -16.52 -12.08 15.67
N ASN A 160 -16.15 -12.45 16.90
CA ASN A 160 -15.92 -13.85 17.29
C ASN A 160 -17.22 -14.55 17.71
N HIS A 161 -18.15 -14.68 16.78
CA HIS A 161 -19.44 -15.37 16.94
C HIS A 161 -19.79 -16.14 15.67
N PRO A 162 -20.78 -17.05 15.68
CA PRO A 162 -21.27 -17.71 14.47
C PRO A 162 -21.64 -16.68 13.39
N GLY A 163 -21.12 -16.85 12.16
CA GLY A 163 -21.31 -15.87 11.07
C GLY A 163 -20.46 -14.59 11.17
N GLY A 164 -19.54 -14.51 12.13
CA GLY A 164 -18.69 -13.35 12.37
C GLY A 164 -17.81 -12.93 11.19
N LEU A 165 -17.32 -13.89 10.41
CA LEU A 165 -16.57 -13.61 9.18
C LEU A 165 -17.39 -12.82 8.16
N LEU A 166 -18.66 -13.19 7.94
CA LEU A 166 -19.54 -12.48 7.01
C LEU A 166 -19.88 -11.08 7.53
N SER A 167 -20.07 -10.95 8.84
CA SER A 167 -20.28 -9.66 9.51
C SER A 167 -19.05 -8.76 9.36
N PHE A 168 -17.84 -9.32 9.50
CA PHE A 168 -16.59 -8.60 9.26
C PHE A 168 -16.41 -8.20 7.80
N PHE A 169 -16.75 -9.08 6.85
CA PHE A 169 -16.77 -8.71 5.43
C PHE A 169 -17.75 -7.56 5.15
N GLY A 170 -18.95 -7.60 5.74
CA GLY A 170 -19.94 -6.53 5.60
C GLY A 170 -19.46 -5.19 6.17
N ALA A 171 -18.85 -5.21 7.35
CA ALA A 171 -18.37 -4.01 8.03
C ALA A 171 -17.10 -3.42 7.39
N GLU A 172 -16.13 -4.27 7.05
CA GLU A 172 -14.79 -3.85 6.67
C GLU A 172 -14.42 -4.33 5.25
N GLY A 173 -14.50 -5.63 5.00
CA GLY A 173 -13.97 -6.23 3.76
C GLY A 173 -14.57 -5.69 2.46
N LEU A 174 -15.87 -5.39 2.44
CA LEU A 174 -16.54 -4.78 1.28
C LEU A 174 -16.04 -3.36 1.02
N SER A 175 -15.86 -2.56 2.08
CA SER A 175 -15.31 -1.21 1.93
C SER A 175 -13.88 -1.26 1.38
N TRP A 176 -13.06 -2.19 1.87
CA TRP A 176 -11.70 -2.41 1.37
C TRP A 176 -11.74 -2.75 -0.12
N ALA A 177 -12.61 -3.67 -0.53
CA ALA A 177 -12.78 -4.07 -1.91
C ALA A 177 -13.19 -2.90 -2.82
N VAL A 178 -14.20 -2.11 -2.41
CA VAL A 178 -14.71 -0.97 -3.18
C VAL A 178 -13.63 0.09 -3.38
N PHE A 179 -12.99 0.55 -2.30
CA PHE A 179 -11.93 1.56 -2.41
C PHE A 179 -10.72 1.06 -3.21
N SER A 180 -10.37 -0.23 -3.07
CA SER A 180 -9.31 -0.86 -3.85
C SER A 180 -9.64 -0.92 -5.34
N GLY A 181 -10.88 -1.29 -5.69
CA GLY A 181 -11.36 -1.30 -7.08
C GLY A 181 -11.34 0.08 -7.73
N ILE A 182 -11.52 1.16 -6.95
CA ILE A 182 -11.48 2.53 -7.46
C ILE A 182 -10.03 3.04 -7.59
N LEU A 183 -9.25 2.93 -6.51
CA LEU A 183 -7.94 3.59 -6.42
C LEU A 183 -6.83 2.82 -7.12
N PHE A 184 -6.89 1.48 -7.19
CA PHE A 184 -5.87 0.71 -7.88
C PHE A 184 -5.79 0.99 -9.39
N PRO A 185 -6.90 1.01 -10.18
CA PRO A 185 -6.83 1.37 -11.59
C PRO A 185 -6.29 2.78 -11.82
N ALA A 186 -6.66 3.74 -10.96
CA ALA A 186 -6.17 5.10 -11.01
C ALA A 186 -4.65 5.15 -10.76
N GLY A 187 -4.19 4.48 -9.71
CA GLY A 187 -2.77 4.33 -9.41
C GLY A 187 -2.00 3.65 -10.54
N TYR A 188 -2.53 2.56 -11.10
CA TYR A 188 -1.94 1.86 -12.23
C TYR A 188 -1.80 2.77 -13.45
N LYS A 189 -2.83 3.55 -13.78
CA LYS A 189 -2.76 4.54 -14.86
C LYS A 189 -1.67 5.58 -14.58
N LEU A 190 -1.63 6.14 -13.38
CA LEU A 190 -0.60 7.10 -12.98
C LEU A 190 0.81 6.50 -13.10
N GLY A 191 1.03 5.27 -12.63
CA GLY A 191 2.30 4.57 -12.76
C GLY A 191 2.74 4.38 -14.22
N SER A 192 1.79 4.07 -15.11
CA SER A 192 2.07 3.93 -16.54
C SER A 192 2.49 5.24 -17.22
N VAL A 193 1.97 6.38 -16.73
CA VAL A 193 2.39 7.72 -17.18
C VAL A 193 3.79 8.02 -16.65
N LEU A 194 4.02 7.80 -15.35
CA LEU A 194 5.31 8.03 -14.69
C LEU A 194 6.45 7.20 -15.30
N LYS A 195 6.15 6.03 -15.86
CA LYS A 195 7.11 5.17 -16.56
C LYS A 195 7.88 5.92 -17.65
N ASN A 196 7.24 6.88 -18.31
CA ASN A 196 7.86 7.65 -19.38
C ASN A 196 8.52 8.93 -18.84
N THR A 197 7.94 9.56 -17.81
CA THR A 197 8.40 10.85 -17.27
C THR A 197 9.61 10.73 -16.35
N VAL A 198 9.62 9.75 -15.43
CA VAL A 198 10.66 9.63 -14.39
C VAL A 198 12.04 9.33 -14.99
N PRO A 199 12.20 8.40 -15.96
CA PRO A 199 13.50 8.16 -16.58
C PRO A 199 14.04 9.38 -17.34
N ALA A 200 13.17 10.21 -17.92
CA ALA A 200 13.55 11.44 -18.59
C ALA A 200 14.14 12.46 -17.59
N ILE A 201 13.50 12.63 -16.44
CA ILE A 201 14.00 13.49 -15.35
C ILE A 201 15.35 12.96 -14.84
N LYS A 202 15.47 11.65 -14.60
CA LYS A 202 16.73 11.04 -14.15
C LYS A 202 17.89 11.29 -15.12
N THR A 203 17.61 11.21 -16.43
CA THR A 203 18.66 11.38 -17.46
C THR A 203 19.04 12.84 -17.64
N THR A 204 18.07 13.76 -17.62
CA THR A 204 18.31 15.19 -17.84
C THR A 204 18.77 15.94 -16.60
N ARG A 205 18.28 15.55 -15.42
CA ARG A 205 18.50 16.21 -14.12
C ARG A 205 18.61 15.17 -13.00
N PRO A 206 19.71 14.39 -12.95
CA PRO A 206 19.86 13.33 -11.95
C PRO A 206 19.80 13.86 -10.51
N ALA A 207 20.39 15.03 -10.24
CA ALA A 207 20.32 15.66 -8.92
C ALA A 207 18.88 15.92 -8.47
N ALA A 208 18.03 16.45 -9.37
CA ALA A 208 16.63 16.72 -9.05
C ALA A 208 15.87 15.42 -8.69
N TYR A 209 16.12 14.32 -9.41
CA TYR A 209 15.51 13.02 -9.12
C TYR A 209 15.81 12.54 -7.68
N TYR A 210 17.09 12.55 -7.28
CA TYR A 210 17.48 12.09 -5.95
C TYR A 210 17.06 13.06 -4.84
N ILE A 211 17.14 14.38 -5.09
CA ILE A 211 16.68 15.40 -4.14
C ILE A 211 15.18 15.24 -3.90
N THR A 212 14.36 15.12 -4.95
CA THR A 212 12.92 14.93 -4.78
C THR A 212 12.61 13.65 -3.99
N ALA A 213 13.28 12.53 -4.30
CA ALA A 213 13.10 11.30 -3.53
C ALA A 213 13.47 11.49 -2.05
N ALA A 214 14.63 12.08 -1.77
CA ALA A 214 15.09 12.34 -0.41
C ALA A 214 14.15 13.30 0.34
N SER A 215 13.68 14.36 -0.30
CA SER A 215 12.73 15.31 0.28
C SER A 215 11.40 14.63 0.62
N VAL A 216 10.85 13.79 -0.27
CA VAL A 216 9.62 13.04 0.02
C VAL A 216 9.80 12.13 1.24
N LEU A 217 10.91 11.39 1.32
CA LEU A 217 11.21 10.54 2.47
C LEU A 217 11.32 11.37 3.75
N ALA A 218 12.11 12.44 3.74
CA ALA A 218 12.31 13.31 4.90
C ALA A 218 11.00 13.94 5.39
N CYS A 219 10.18 14.49 4.48
CA CYS A 219 8.90 15.09 4.81
C CYS A 219 7.93 14.05 5.39
N CYS A 220 7.83 12.86 4.78
CA CYS A 220 6.94 11.81 5.26
C CYS A 220 7.35 11.32 6.65
N TYR A 221 8.63 11.02 6.88
CA TYR A 221 9.10 10.57 8.19
C TYR A 221 8.94 11.64 9.26
N THR A 222 9.24 12.90 8.94
CA THR A 222 9.00 14.02 9.86
C THR A 222 7.52 14.12 10.24
N ALA A 223 6.62 14.07 9.26
CA ALA A 223 5.19 14.16 9.52
C ALA A 223 4.64 12.95 10.29
N ILE A 224 5.12 11.73 9.99
CA ILE A 224 4.80 10.51 10.74
C ILE A 224 5.20 10.69 12.22
N THR A 225 6.43 11.11 12.49
CA THR A 225 6.93 11.31 13.85
C THR A 225 6.12 12.36 14.60
N ILE A 226 5.84 13.52 13.97
CA ILE A 226 5.01 14.57 14.57
C ILE A 226 3.59 14.05 14.90
N SER A 227 2.98 13.30 13.97
CA SER A 227 1.65 12.71 14.19
C SER A 227 1.66 11.73 15.35
N ILE A 228 2.69 10.87 15.45
CA ILE A 228 2.83 9.90 16.54
C ILE A 228 2.97 10.63 17.88
N MET A 229 3.84 11.64 17.97
CA MET A 229 4.04 12.41 19.20
C MET A 229 2.77 13.11 19.66
N LYS A 230 1.98 13.66 18.71
CA LYS A 230 0.72 14.32 19.03
C LYS A 230 -0.38 13.35 19.47
N SER A 231 -0.42 12.15 18.89
CA SER A 231 -1.44 11.13 19.20
C SER A 231 -1.10 10.26 20.41
N GLY A 232 0.14 10.33 20.93
CA GLY A 232 0.62 9.64 22.12
C GLY A 232 0.47 10.43 23.43
N ILE A 233 0.03 11.69 23.35
CA ILE A 233 -0.42 12.54 24.47
C ILE A 233 -1.95 12.54 24.46
#